data_AF-A2EPT1-F1
#
_entry.id   AF-A2EPT1-F1
#
_cell.length_a   1.000
_cell.length_b   1.000
_cell.length_c   1.000
_cell.angle_alpha   90.00
_cell.angle_beta   90.00
_cell.angle_gamma   90.00
#
_symmetry.space_group_name_H-M   'P 1'
#
loop_
_entity.id
_entity.type
_entity.pdbx_description
1 polymer ?
#
loop_
_entity_poly.entity_id
_entity_poly.type
_entity_poly.pdbx_seq_one_letter_code
_entity_poly.pdbx_strand_id
1 'polypeptide(L)'
;MYRPRTPKSSRSSTRRAPRKVLPTYIYTEDNLHNLNEVVISIINGIGMDVVDPALFLYLVGPLNDAAIRMQRCKSYSAVRQIDIALDYINSYNTRQNLADAEGEDSEYAKIYYSNPDLKPFVEAALDGQPLPPVSRQMKDDIVAKLRYVMASATDDKLYHQAQDTLIMIASEKKLGERSVYDLDFLRETEPDLSEDAKIEMINQNLRRSLRKNKSEENAELERLENNLNAQLNLITRLREIFPPKMAKSSEIGELRKKEKLYQTMNQPFKASKVRDQINNLKQKNQEEFQNKVELDFETQKQMLISKYEEKVALKREYYKRQAYKLKQTAAKQREAVERNRESRSVHYGSNLPKL
;
A
#
# COMPACT_ATOMS: atom_id res chain seq x y z
N MET A 1 -52.52 35.02 -7.91
CA MET A 1 -51.56 35.34 -6.81
C MET A 1 -50.14 35.14 -7.32
N TYR A 2 -49.42 36.23 -7.57
CA TYR A 2 -48.05 36.22 -8.09
C TYR A 2 -47.09 36.12 -6.89
N ARG A 3 -46.26 35.08 -6.81
CA ARG A 3 -45.18 35.01 -5.81
C ARG A 3 -43.92 35.67 -6.38
N PRO A 4 -43.39 36.75 -5.80
CA PRO A 4 -42.13 37.32 -6.24
C PRO A 4 -40.98 36.35 -5.91
N ARG A 5 -40.11 36.11 -6.89
CA ARG A 5 -38.86 35.37 -6.70
C ARG A 5 -37.91 36.22 -5.87
N THR A 6 -37.44 35.68 -4.75
CA THR A 6 -36.37 36.29 -3.96
C THR A 6 -35.07 36.38 -4.78
N PRO A 7 -34.32 37.48 -4.68
CA PRO A 7 -33.05 37.62 -5.38
C PRO A 7 -32.03 36.63 -4.84
N LYS A 8 -31.31 35.96 -5.75
CA LYS A 8 -30.18 35.09 -5.41
C LYS A 8 -29.09 35.94 -4.77
N SER A 9 -28.87 35.69 -3.48
CA SER A 9 -27.73 36.19 -2.70
C SER A 9 -26.43 36.08 -3.50
N SER A 10 -25.78 37.23 -3.67
CA SER A 10 -24.47 37.40 -4.26
C SER A 10 -23.44 36.54 -3.53
N ARG A 11 -22.67 35.77 -4.31
CA ARG A 11 -21.49 35.00 -3.88
C ARG A 11 -20.69 35.73 -2.82
N SER A 12 -20.70 35.23 -1.59
CA SER A 12 -19.65 35.58 -0.63
C SER A 12 -18.34 35.07 -1.19
N SER A 13 -17.38 35.97 -1.39
CA SER A 13 -16.00 35.57 -1.63
C SER A 13 -15.57 34.78 -0.40
N THR A 14 -15.40 33.47 -0.55
CA THR A 14 -14.68 32.67 0.43
C THR A 14 -13.23 33.11 0.39
N ARG A 15 -12.92 34.18 1.14
CA ARG A 15 -11.57 34.49 1.59
C ARG A 15 -11.06 33.21 2.25
N ARG A 16 -10.21 32.47 1.53
CA ARG A 16 -9.49 31.33 2.10
C ARG A 16 -8.77 31.85 3.33
N ALA A 17 -8.99 31.20 4.47
CA ALA A 17 -8.26 31.51 5.69
C ALA A 17 -6.76 31.54 5.38
N PRO A 18 -5.99 32.49 5.95
CA PRO A 18 -4.54 32.52 5.76
C PRO A 18 -3.96 31.16 6.14
N ARG A 19 -3.16 30.58 5.25
CA ARG A 19 -2.42 29.35 5.56
C ARG A 19 -1.55 29.66 6.77
N LYS A 20 -1.75 28.94 7.88
CA LYS A 20 -0.83 29.00 9.02
C LYS A 20 0.56 28.65 8.48
N VAL A 21 1.47 29.62 8.51
CA VAL A 21 2.90 29.36 8.31
C VAL A 21 3.31 28.54 9.52
N LEU A 22 3.60 27.25 9.30
CA LEU A 22 4.08 26.37 10.35
C LEU A 22 5.45 26.88 10.82
N PRO A 23 5.75 26.87 12.13
CA PRO A 23 7.05 27.31 12.60
C PRO A 23 8.13 26.36 12.07
N THR A 24 9.25 26.92 11.61
CA THR A 24 10.42 26.19 11.16
C THR A 24 11.19 25.70 12.39
N TYR A 25 10.81 24.55 12.93
CA TYR A 25 11.59 23.88 13.96
C TYR A 25 12.69 23.07 13.28
N ILE A 26 13.96 23.44 13.52
CA ILE A 26 15.12 22.63 13.11
C ILE A 26 15.36 21.67 14.27
N TYR A 27 15.06 20.39 14.07
CA TYR A 27 15.29 19.37 15.09
C TYR A 27 16.72 18.85 14.93
N THR A 28 17.62 19.25 15.83
CA THR A 28 19.04 18.85 15.86
C THR A 28 19.31 17.87 17.00
N GLU A 29 20.24 16.93 16.83
CA GLU A 29 20.64 15.96 17.86
C GLU A 29 21.10 16.63 19.18
N ASP A 30 21.78 17.78 19.08
CA ASP A 30 22.31 18.53 20.23
C ASP A 30 21.24 19.22 21.10
N ASN A 31 20.01 19.36 20.58
CA ASN A 31 18.88 19.84 21.36
C ASN A 31 18.12 18.61 21.86
N LEU A 32 18.12 18.38 23.18
CA LEU A 32 17.36 17.32 23.88
C LEU A 32 15.84 17.50 23.69
N HIS A 33 15.35 17.32 22.47
CA HIS A 33 13.95 17.36 22.12
C HIS A 33 13.32 16.01 22.44
N ASN A 34 12.13 16.05 23.05
CA ASN A 34 11.36 14.86 23.33
C ASN A 34 10.97 14.24 21.99
N LEU A 35 11.42 13.03 21.68
CA LEU A 35 11.12 12.32 20.43
C LEU A 35 9.61 12.32 20.10
N ASN A 36 8.75 12.37 21.12
CA ASN A 36 7.31 12.49 20.94
C ASN A 36 6.87 13.82 20.30
N GLU A 37 7.55 14.94 20.56
CA GLU A 37 7.26 16.23 19.94
C GLU A 37 7.60 16.23 18.45
N VAL A 38 8.70 15.57 18.08
CA VAL A 38 9.10 15.36 16.68
C VAL A 38 8.03 14.52 15.96
N VAL A 39 7.61 13.42 16.57
CA VAL A 39 6.55 12.54 16.04
C VAL A 39 5.23 13.30 15.88
N ILE A 40 4.81 14.08 16.88
CA ILE A 40 3.59 14.90 16.80
C ILE A 40 3.69 15.93 15.67
N SER A 41 4.87 16.50 15.47
CA SER A 41 5.09 17.48 14.41
C SER A 41 5.06 16.87 13.01
N ILE A 42 5.62 15.67 12.85
CA ILE A 42 5.50 14.87 11.61
C ILE A 42 4.03 14.54 11.33
N ILE A 43 3.27 14.12 12.35
CA ILE A 43 1.82 13.88 12.23
C ILE A 43 1.06 15.12 11.74
N ASN A 44 1.52 16.31 12.15
CA ASN A 44 0.95 17.59 11.74
C ASN A 44 1.46 18.10 10.38
N GLY A 45 2.32 17.34 9.69
CA GLY A 45 2.76 17.61 8.32
C GLY A 45 4.10 18.34 8.21
N ILE A 46 4.97 18.26 9.22
CA ILE A 46 6.38 18.62 9.05
C ILE A 46 7.07 17.61 8.12
N GLY A 47 7.86 18.12 7.18
CA GLY A 47 8.68 17.31 6.27
C GLY A 47 9.93 16.75 6.97
N MET A 48 10.45 15.64 6.46
CA MET A 48 11.64 14.99 7.03
C MET A 48 12.95 15.72 6.70
N ASP A 49 12.90 16.72 5.80
CA ASP A 49 14.00 17.59 5.41
C ASP A 49 14.48 18.53 6.53
N VAL A 50 13.64 18.76 7.55
CA VAL A 50 13.97 19.61 8.71
C VAL A 50 14.30 18.82 9.98
N VAL A 51 14.35 17.48 9.88
CA VAL A 51 14.67 16.56 10.98
C VAL A 51 16.08 16.04 10.77
N ASP A 52 16.93 16.17 11.80
CA ASP A 52 18.29 15.66 11.77
C ASP A 52 18.33 14.15 11.47
N PRO A 53 19.10 13.71 10.46
CA PRO A 53 19.25 12.30 10.12
C PRO A 53 19.74 11.41 11.26
N ALA A 54 20.51 11.95 12.21
CA ALA A 54 20.94 11.19 13.40
C ALA A 54 19.75 10.68 14.24
N LEU A 55 18.61 11.38 14.19
CA LEU A 55 17.39 11.01 14.91
C LEU A 55 16.59 9.91 14.20
N PHE A 56 16.88 9.60 12.93
CA PHE A 56 16.06 8.69 12.12
C PHE A 56 15.99 7.30 12.73
N LEU A 57 17.11 6.78 13.25
CA LEU A 57 17.15 5.47 13.91
C LEU A 57 16.21 5.41 15.12
N TYR A 58 16.11 6.50 15.87
CA TYR A 58 15.32 6.60 17.08
C TYR A 58 13.84 6.90 16.82
N LEU A 59 13.49 7.41 15.64
CA LEU A 59 12.13 7.79 15.27
C LEU A 59 11.30 6.62 14.71
N VAL A 60 11.92 5.58 14.15
CA VAL A 60 11.21 4.45 13.51
C VAL A 60 10.22 3.77 14.47
N GLY A 61 10.65 3.43 15.68
CA GLY A 61 9.78 2.80 16.69
C GLY A 61 8.57 3.67 17.06
N PRO A 62 8.81 4.90 17.57
CA PRO A 62 7.75 5.85 17.91
C PRO A 62 6.78 6.17 16.76
N LEU A 63 7.27 6.28 15.51
CA LEU A 63 6.43 6.50 14.32
C LEU A 63 5.54 5.30 14.02
N ASN A 64 6.06 4.07 14.09
CA ASN A 64 5.24 2.86 13.91
C ASN A 64 4.13 2.76 14.97
N ASP A 65 4.45 3.04 16.23
CA ASP A 65 3.45 3.08 17.30
C ASP A 65 2.40 4.18 17.07
N ALA A 66 2.82 5.34 16.57
CA ALA A 66 1.91 6.42 16.21
C ALA A 66 1.02 6.05 15.02
N ALA A 67 1.53 5.33 14.01
CA ALA A 67 0.74 4.86 12.87
C ALA A 67 -0.39 3.95 13.34
N ILE A 68 -0.09 2.99 14.23
CA ILE A 68 -1.09 2.08 14.82
C ILE A 68 -2.14 2.86 15.61
N ARG A 69 -1.74 3.84 16.43
CA ARG A 69 -2.67 4.70 17.18
C ARG A 69 -3.56 5.52 16.25
N MET A 70 -2.99 6.19 15.25
CA MET A 70 -3.73 7.05 14.32
C MET A 70 -4.66 6.27 13.40
N GLN A 71 -4.29 5.03 13.05
CA GLN A 71 -5.14 4.11 12.31
C GLN A 71 -6.36 3.70 13.12
N ARG A 72 -6.21 3.39 14.43
CA ARG A 72 -7.33 3.13 15.34
C ARG A 72 -8.25 4.34 15.49
N CYS A 73 -7.69 5.54 15.51
CA CYS A 73 -8.43 6.79 15.55
C CYS A 73 -9.05 7.21 14.19
N LYS A 74 -8.89 6.42 13.12
CA LYS A 74 -9.36 6.71 11.75
C LYS A 74 -8.84 8.04 11.19
N SER A 75 -7.67 8.48 11.63
CA SER A 75 -7.02 9.71 11.14
C SER A 75 -6.12 9.40 9.93
N TYR A 76 -6.73 9.17 8.76
CA TYR A 76 -6.02 8.74 7.56
C TYR A 76 -4.99 9.75 7.04
N SER A 77 -5.19 11.05 7.29
CA SER A 77 -4.21 12.08 6.93
C SER A 77 -2.95 11.97 7.79
N ALA A 78 -3.09 11.70 9.08
CA ALA A 78 -1.98 11.51 10.00
C ALA A 78 -1.20 10.24 9.66
N VAL A 79 -1.90 9.13 9.39
CA VAL A 79 -1.27 7.87 8.95
C VAL A 79 -0.45 8.09 7.67
N ARG A 80 -1.01 8.80 6.68
CA ARG A 80 -0.29 9.11 5.44
C ARG A 80 1.00 9.93 5.68
N GLN A 81 0.99 10.89 6.60
CA GLN A 81 2.20 11.66 6.92
C GLN A 81 3.27 10.81 7.60
N ILE A 82 2.85 9.89 8.47
CA ILE A 82 3.75 8.93 9.12
C ILE A 82 4.36 7.97 8.09
N ASP A 83 3.55 7.44 7.17
CA ASP A 83 4.03 6.53 6.11
C ASP A 83 5.08 7.22 5.22
N ILE A 84 4.83 8.48 4.82
CA ILE A 84 5.79 9.28 4.05
C ILE A 84 7.10 9.47 4.82
N ALA A 85 7.03 9.71 6.13
CA ALA A 85 8.21 9.86 6.97
C ALA A 85 9.02 8.56 7.10
N LEU A 86 8.35 7.42 7.28
CA LEU A 86 8.99 6.11 7.35
C LEU A 86 9.65 5.73 6.02
N ASP A 87 9.00 6.00 4.89
CA ASP A 87 9.57 5.78 3.55
C ASP A 87 10.84 6.62 3.32
N TYR A 88 10.83 7.87 3.79
CA TYR A 88 11.99 8.75 3.73
C TYR A 88 13.18 8.21 4.55
N ILE A 89 12.93 7.79 5.80
CA ILE A 89 13.95 7.22 6.69
C ILE A 89 14.55 5.94 6.08
N ASN A 90 13.72 5.03 5.57
CA ASN A 90 14.20 3.79 4.96
C ASN A 90 15.06 4.05 3.71
N SER A 91 14.67 5.04 2.91
CA SER A 91 15.44 5.47 1.74
C SER A 91 16.77 6.11 2.13
N TYR A 92 16.82 6.86 3.23
CA TYR A 92 18.05 7.42 3.78
C TYR A 92 19.01 6.32 4.27
N ASN A 93 18.53 5.38 5.08
CA ASN A 93 19.35 4.27 5.60
C ASN A 93 19.88 3.37 4.49
N THR A 94 19.09 3.17 3.42
CA THR A 94 19.54 2.40 2.24
C THR A 94 20.67 3.13 1.51
N ARG A 95 20.59 4.46 1.36
CA ARG A 95 21.66 5.28 0.76
C ARG A 95 22.94 5.26 1.61
N GLN A 96 22.81 5.34 2.92
CA GLN A 96 23.97 5.29 3.83
C GLN A 96 24.65 3.93 3.80
N ASN A 97 23.87 2.83 3.85
CA ASN A 97 24.42 1.47 3.74
C ASN A 97 25.08 1.18 2.38
N LEU A 98 24.62 1.85 1.30
CA LEU A 98 25.24 1.76 -0.02
C LEU A 98 26.51 2.62 -0.09
N ALA A 99 26.51 3.83 0.49
CA ALA A 99 27.69 4.69 0.57
C ALA A 99 28.81 4.07 1.43
N ASP A 100 28.46 3.40 2.53
CA ASP A 100 29.40 2.66 3.37
C ASP A 100 29.94 1.40 2.67
N ALA A 101 29.21 0.85 1.70
CA ALA A 101 29.63 -0.27 0.86
C ALA A 101 30.47 0.17 -0.36
N GLU A 102 30.36 1.44 -0.79
CA GLU A 102 31.03 2.02 -1.97
C GLU A 102 32.29 2.85 -1.61
N GLY A 103 32.83 2.70 -0.39
CA GLY A 103 34.07 3.33 0.05
C GLY A 103 35.36 2.89 -0.68
N GLU A 104 35.27 1.95 -1.63
CA GLU A 104 36.37 1.57 -2.51
C GLU A 104 35.96 1.87 -3.98
N ASP A 105 36.69 2.82 -4.58
CA ASP A 105 36.79 3.13 -6.01
C ASP A 105 35.62 3.89 -6.70
N SER A 106 35.59 5.20 -6.39
CA SER A 106 34.98 6.24 -7.22
C SER A 106 35.80 6.50 -8.50
N GLU A 107 35.49 5.78 -9.57
CA GLU A 107 35.70 6.25 -10.94
C GLU A 107 34.50 5.83 -11.78
N TYR A 108 33.62 6.80 -12.07
CA TYR A 108 32.46 6.70 -12.97
C TYR A 108 31.79 5.32 -12.96
N ALA A 109 30.71 5.15 -12.19
CA ALA A 109 29.84 3.99 -12.29
C ALA A 109 29.52 3.73 -13.77
N LYS A 110 30.28 2.83 -14.39
CA LYS A 110 30.12 2.44 -15.79
C LYS A 110 28.73 1.90 -15.85
N ILE A 111 27.81 2.66 -16.46
CA ILE A 111 26.47 2.18 -16.70
C ILE A 111 26.63 0.98 -17.62
N TYR A 112 26.58 -0.23 -17.07
CA TYR A 112 26.70 -1.45 -17.86
C TYR A 112 25.42 -1.63 -18.65
N TYR A 113 25.49 -1.49 -19.97
CA TYR A 113 24.36 -1.71 -20.87
C TYR A 113 24.37 -3.18 -21.29
N SER A 114 23.31 -3.92 -20.96
CA SER A 114 23.12 -5.31 -21.42
C SER A 114 22.89 -5.42 -22.92
N ASN A 115 22.52 -4.31 -23.58
CA ASN A 115 22.36 -4.19 -25.01
C ASN A 115 23.07 -2.89 -25.48
N PRO A 116 24.06 -2.96 -26.39
CA PRO A 116 24.76 -1.77 -26.89
C PRO A 116 23.83 -0.80 -27.63
N ASP A 117 22.71 -1.27 -28.18
CA ASP A 117 21.74 -0.42 -28.87
C ASP A 117 20.96 0.49 -27.91
N LEU A 118 20.92 0.20 -26.61
CA LEU A 118 20.21 1.00 -25.60
C LEU A 118 20.98 2.27 -25.19
N LYS A 119 22.30 2.21 -25.26
CA LYS A 119 23.22 3.27 -24.83
C LYS A 119 22.89 4.64 -25.45
N PRO A 120 22.81 4.79 -26.79
CA PRO A 120 22.58 6.09 -27.40
C PRO A 120 21.21 6.70 -27.05
N PHE A 121 20.19 5.88 -26.77
CA PHE A 121 18.87 6.37 -26.39
C PHE A 121 18.82 6.84 -24.94
N VAL A 122 19.51 6.13 -24.03
CA VAL A 122 19.58 6.54 -22.61
C VAL A 122 20.43 7.80 -22.46
N GLU A 123 21.55 7.92 -23.20
CA GLU A 123 22.38 9.12 -23.21
C GLU A 123 21.63 10.32 -23.81
N ALA A 124 20.97 10.15 -24.97
CA ALA A 124 20.15 11.20 -25.56
C ALA A 124 18.99 11.65 -24.64
N ALA A 125 18.39 10.71 -23.89
CA ALA A 125 17.33 11.02 -22.95
C ALA A 125 17.84 11.84 -21.74
N LEU A 126 19.00 11.49 -21.20
CA LEU A 126 19.65 12.24 -20.11
C LEU A 126 20.09 13.64 -20.54
N ASP A 127 20.44 13.82 -21.82
CA ASP A 127 20.74 15.12 -22.42
C ASP A 127 19.48 15.93 -22.80
N GLY A 128 18.28 15.42 -22.52
CA GLY A 128 17.01 16.11 -22.76
C GLY A 128 16.61 16.20 -24.25
N GLN A 129 17.21 15.39 -25.11
CA GLN A 129 16.86 15.31 -26.52
C GLN A 129 15.55 14.51 -26.72
N PRO A 130 14.73 14.84 -27.73
CA PRO A 130 13.53 14.07 -28.03
C PRO A 130 13.91 12.65 -28.44
N LEU A 131 13.28 11.66 -27.79
CA LEU A 131 13.52 10.26 -28.08
C LEU A 131 12.98 9.91 -29.49
N PRO A 132 13.79 9.32 -30.38
CA PRO A 132 13.30 8.79 -31.65
C PRO A 132 12.25 7.68 -31.43
N PRO A 133 11.40 7.37 -32.44
CA PRO A 133 10.34 6.37 -32.32
C PRO A 133 10.94 4.99 -32.03
N VAL A 134 10.76 4.53 -30.80
CA VAL A 134 11.25 3.24 -30.30
C VAL A 134 10.10 2.30 -29.97
N SER A 135 10.34 1.00 -30.11
CA SER A 135 9.37 -0.05 -29.79
C SER A 135 8.96 -0.01 -28.31
N ARG A 136 7.78 -0.52 -27.97
CA ARG A 136 7.27 -0.56 -26.59
C ARG A 136 8.23 -1.27 -25.62
N GLN A 137 8.84 -2.36 -26.08
CA GLN A 137 9.81 -3.13 -25.31
C GLN A 137 11.07 -2.30 -25.04
N MET A 138 11.59 -1.60 -26.05
CA MET A 138 12.73 -0.70 -25.90
C MET A 138 12.42 0.46 -24.94
N LYS A 139 11.17 0.98 -24.92
CA LYS A 139 10.75 2.01 -23.94
C LYS A 139 10.77 1.49 -22.51
N ASP A 140 10.26 0.28 -22.28
CA ASP A 140 10.26 -0.33 -20.94
C ASP A 140 11.71 -0.58 -20.46
N ASP A 141 12.61 -0.97 -21.37
CA ASP A 141 14.03 -1.16 -21.09
C ASP A 141 14.76 0.18 -20.80
N ILE A 142 14.45 1.25 -21.54
CA ILE A 142 14.95 2.61 -21.27
C ILE A 142 14.47 3.09 -19.88
N VAL A 143 13.20 2.87 -19.53
CA VAL A 143 12.65 3.25 -18.22
C VAL A 143 13.32 2.46 -17.10
N ALA A 144 13.52 1.15 -17.28
CA ALA A 144 14.24 0.34 -16.31
C ALA A 144 15.67 0.85 -16.12
N LYS A 145 16.33 1.28 -17.20
CA LYS A 145 17.69 1.80 -17.13
C LYS A 145 17.79 3.19 -16.53
N LEU A 146 16.86 4.10 -16.83
CA LEU A 146 16.80 5.42 -16.19
C LEU A 146 16.49 5.32 -14.69
N ARG A 147 15.66 4.36 -14.27
CA ARG A 147 15.45 4.07 -12.85
C ARG A 147 16.71 3.55 -12.18
N TYR A 148 17.48 2.72 -12.88
CA TYR A 148 18.78 2.27 -12.41
C TYR A 148 19.77 3.44 -12.30
N VAL A 149 19.79 4.35 -13.28
CA VAL A 149 20.61 5.58 -13.25
C VAL A 149 20.20 6.47 -12.07
N MET A 150 18.90 6.68 -11.83
CA MET A 150 18.44 7.40 -10.63
C MET A 150 18.87 6.72 -9.33
N ALA A 151 18.89 5.39 -9.30
CA ALA A 151 19.26 4.62 -8.12
C ALA A 151 20.78 4.57 -7.87
N SER A 152 21.59 4.84 -8.90
CA SER A 152 23.06 4.78 -8.86
C SER A 152 23.73 6.15 -9.07
N ALA A 153 22.95 7.23 -9.24
CA ALA A 153 23.46 8.58 -9.40
C ALA A 153 23.96 9.11 -8.06
N THR A 154 25.27 9.38 -7.99
CA THR A 154 25.92 10.08 -6.88
C THR A 154 25.87 11.60 -7.04
N ASP A 155 25.60 12.09 -8.26
CA ASP A 155 25.43 13.50 -8.61
C ASP A 155 23.93 13.86 -8.71
N ASP A 156 23.51 14.85 -7.93
CA ASP A 156 22.14 15.41 -7.92
C ASP A 156 21.69 15.86 -9.32
N LYS A 157 22.63 16.34 -10.15
CA LYS A 157 22.30 16.78 -11.51
C LYS A 157 21.85 15.60 -12.38
N LEU A 158 22.57 14.48 -12.32
CA LEU A 158 22.26 13.28 -13.10
C LEU A 158 20.96 12.63 -12.62
N TYR A 159 20.73 12.66 -11.30
CA TYR A 159 19.48 12.21 -10.68
C TYR A 159 18.29 13.00 -11.20
N HIS A 160 18.37 14.34 -11.16
CA HIS A 160 17.28 15.20 -11.61
C HIS A 160 17.05 15.09 -13.12
N GLN A 161 18.11 14.96 -13.93
CA GLN A 161 17.98 14.70 -15.37
C GLN A 161 17.26 13.39 -15.64
N ALA A 162 17.62 12.30 -14.96
CA ALA A 162 16.94 11.01 -15.12
C ALA A 162 15.48 11.05 -14.61
N GLN A 163 15.22 11.79 -13.53
CA GLN A 163 13.89 11.99 -12.97
C GLN A 163 12.98 12.78 -13.91
N ASP A 164 13.44 13.93 -14.43
CA ASP A 164 12.69 14.77 -15.35
C ASP A 164 12.38 14.03 -16.65
N THR A 165 13.33 13.22 -17.11
CA THR A 165 13.15 12.34 -18.27
C THR A 165 12.11 11.25 -18.01
N LEU A 166 12.10 10.62 -16.84
CA LEU A 166 11.05 9.68 -16.47
C LEU A 166 9.68 10.35 -16.34
N ILE A 167 9.63 11.59 -15.82
CA ILE A 167 8.41 12.38 -15.77
C ILE A 167 7.94 12.71 -17.18
N MET A 168 8.83 13.07 -18.09
CA MET A 168 8.53 13.31 -19.50
C MET A 168 7.99 12.04 -20.18
N ILE A 169 8.68 10.89 -20.06
CA ILE A 169 8.21 9.60 -20.59
C ILE A 169 6.88 9.18 -19.95
N ALA A 170 6.69 9.39 -18.65
CA ALA A 170 5.42 9.11 -17.97
C ALA A 170 4.32 10.09 -18.37
N SER A 171 4.68 11.33 -18.70
CA SER A 171 3.78 12.34 -19.24
C SER A 171 3.40 12.01 -20.67
N GLU A 172 4.30 11.46 -21.51
CA GLU A 172 4.02 10.86 -22.81
C GLU A 172 3.22 9.56 -22.69
N LYS A 173 3.36 8.80 -21.60
CA LYS A 173 2.50 7.63 -21.33
C LYS A 173 1.10 8.06 -20.93
N LYS A 174 0.97 9.14 -20.15
CA LYS A 174 -0.31 9.78 -19.80
C LYS A 174 -0.92 10.59 -20.93
N LEU A 175 -0.10 11.18 -21.81
CA LEU A 175 -0.45 11.86 -23.06
C LEU A 175 -0.50 10.87 -24.21
N GLY A 176 -0.11 9.61 -24.05
CA GLY A 176 -0.35 8.48 -24.95
C GLY A 176 -1.68 7.81 -24.59
N GLU A 177 -1.97 7.71 -23.30
CA GLU A 177 -3.29 7.37 -22.76
C GLU A 177 -4.29 8.54 -22.81
N ARG A 178 -3.83 9.79 -23.05
CA ARG A 178 -4.63 10.99 -23.37
C ARG A 178 -4.14 11.68 -24.65
N SER A 179 -3.66 10.92 -25.62
CA SER A 179 -3.15 11.47 -26.88
C SER A 179 -4.30 11.97 -27.71
N VAL A 180 -4.47 13.28 -27.65
CA VAL A 180 -5.11 14.07 -28.69
C VAL A 180 -4.27 14.04 -29.99
N TYR A 181 -3.06 13.47 -29.97
CA TYR A 181 -2.20 13.31 -31.15
C TYR A 181 -2.28 11.92 -31.84
N ASP A 182 -3.00 10.95 -31.28
CA ASP A 182 -3.29 9.66 -31.96
C ASP A 182 -4.60 9.68 -32.74
N LEU A 183 -5.47 10.68 -32.56
CA LEU A 183 -6.72 10.78 -33.32
C LEU A 183 -6.49 11.25 -34.76
N ASP A 184 -5.43 12.02 -35.02
CA ASP A 184 -5.13 12.52 -36.36
C ASP A 184 -4.20 11.58 -37.15
N PHE A 185 -3.29 10.84 -36.49
CA PHE A 185 -2.42 9.88 -37.18
C PHE A 185 -3.08 8.50 -37.41
N LEU A 186 -4.01 8.05 -36.55
CA LEU A 186 -4.87 6.89 -36.84
C LEU A 186 -6.00 7.21 -37.81
N ARG A 187 -6.31 8.48 -38.05
CA ARG A 187 -7.30 8.88 -39.08
C ARG A 187 -6.81 8.60 -40.49
N GLU A 188 -5.51 8.55 -40.71
CA GLU A 188 -4.92 8.38 -42.05
C GLU A 188 -4.48 6.94 -42.33
N THR A 189 -4.48 6.05 -41.34
CA THR A 189 -4.03 4.65 -41.51
C THR A 189 -4.90 3.58 -40.83
N GLU A 190 -6.07 3.90 -40.28
CA GLU A 190 -7.07 2.87 -40.01
C GLU A 190 -7.55 2.30 -41.36
N PRO A 191 -7.35 0.99 -41.66
CA PRO A 191 -8.17 0.37 -42.69
C PRO A 191 -9.63 0.67 -42.30
N ASP A 192 -10.45 1.04 -43.27
CA ASP A 192 -11.84 1.45 -43.07
C ASP A 192 -12.64 0.23 -42.56
N LEU A 193 -12.43 -0.10 -41.29
CA LEU A 193 -13.03 -1.22 -40.61
C LEU A 193 -14.51 -0.90 -40.51
N SER A 194 -15.34 -1.82 -40.98
CA SER A 194 -16.78 -1.70 -40.81
C SER A 194 -17.10 -1.45 -39.34
N GLU A 195 -18.15 -0.67 -39.09
CA GLU A 195 -18.59 -0.36 -37.73
C GLU A 195 -18.87 -1.63 -36.92
N ASP A 196 -19.32 -2.69 -37.60
CA ASP A 196 -19.50 -4.03 -37.03
C ASP A 196 -18.15 -4.64 -36.56
N ALA A 197 -17.07 -4.48 -37.33
CA ALA A 197 -15.73 -4.91 -36.93
C ALA A 197 -15.20 -4.10 -35.74
N LYS A 198 -15.49 -2.79 -35.66
CA LYS A 198 -15.13 -1.95 -34.51
C LYS A 198 -15.87 -2.39 -33.23
N ILE A 199 -17.17 -2.69 -33.33
CA ILE A 199 -17.96 -3.24 -32.22
C ILE A 199 -17.42 -4.60 -31.78
N GLU A 200 -17.05 -5.46 -32.73
CA GLU A 200 -16.46 -6.77 -32.42
C GLU A 200 -15.13 -6.64 -31.67
N MET A 201 -14.24 -5.74 -32.10
CA MET A 201 -13.00 -5.44 -31.39
C MET A 201 -13.25 -4.97 -29.95
N ILE A 202 -14.22 -4.07 -29.73
CA ILE A 202 -14.61 -3.62 -28.39
C ILE A 202 -15.06 -4.83 -27.53
N ASN A 203 -15.82 -5.76 -28.12
CA ASN A 203 -16.29 -6.95 -27.42
C ASN A 203 -15.17 -7.92 -27.07
N GLN A 204 -14.23 -8.14 -27.99
CA GLN A 204 -13.06 -8.97 -27.76
C GLN A 204 -12.18 -8.36 -26.66
N ASN A 205 -11.94 -7.05 -26.69
CA ASN A 205 -11.16 -6.34 -25.67
C ASN A 205 -11.84 -6.38 -24.28
N LEU A 206 -13.17 -6.21 -24.23
CA LEU A 206 -13.93 -6.38 -22.99
C LEU A 206 -13.79 -7.80 -22.44
N ARG A 207 -13.94 -8.83 -23.27
CA ARG A 207 -13.78 -10.23 -22.86
C ARG A 207 -12.39 -10.51 -22.30
N ARG A 208 -11.34 -10.03 -22.98
CA ARG A 208 -9.94 -10.16 -22.52
C ARG A 208 -9.74 -9.47 -21.16
N SER A 209 -10.24 -8.24 -21.02
CA SER A 209 -10.12 -7.45 -19.79
C SER A 209 -10.87 -8.09 -18.62
N LEU A 210 -12.08 -8.62 -18.85
CA LEU A 210 -12.85 -9.33 -17.83
C LEU A 210 -12.19 -10.65 -17.41
N ARG A 211 -11.59 -11.40 -18.35
CA ARG A 211 -10.81 -12.61 -18.04
C ARG A 211 -9.60 -12.28 -17.18
N LYS A 212 -8.85 -11.22 -17.54
CA LYS A 212 -7.72 -10.73 -16.76
C LYS A 212 -8.13 -10.32 -15.35
N ASN A 213 -9.19 -9.52 -15.22
CA ASN A 213 -9.74 -9.09 -13.91
C ASN A 213 -10.11 -10.29 -13.03
N LYS A 214 -10.74 -11.32 -13.59
CA LYS A 214 -11.09 -12.55 -12.86
C LYS A 214 -9.85 -13.37 -12.46
N SER A 215 -8.85 -13.44 -13.34
CA SER A 215 -7.58 -14.11 -13.04
C SER A 215 -6.83 -13.42 -11.90
N GLU A 216 -6.80 -12.09 -11.91
CA GLU A 216 -6.18 -11.28 -10.85
C GLU A 216 -6.94 -11.42 -9.52
N GLU A 217 -8.27 -11.43 -9.56
CA GLU A 217 -9.11 -11.72 -8.39
C GLU A 217 -8.76 -13.07 -7.78
N ASN A 218 -8.73 -14.13 -8.58
CA ASN A 218 -8.40 -15.49 -8.11
C ASN A 218 -7.00 -15.56 -7.50
N ALA A 219 -5.99 -14.99 -8.18
CA ALA A 219 -4.61 -15.00 -7.69
C ALA A 219 -4.47 -14.23 -6.37
N GLU A 220 -5.20 -13.12 -6.20
CA GLU A 220 -5.20 -12.37 -4.95
C GLU A 220 -5.88 -13.15 -3.82
N LEU A 221 -7.01 -13.83 -4.11
CA LEU A 221 -7.70 -14.69 -3.14
C LEU A 221 -6.84 -15.87 -2.69
N GLU A 222 -6.12 -16.50 -3.61
CA GLU A 222 -5.18 -17.59 -3.30
C GLU A 222 -4.00 -17.12 -2.44
N ARG A 223 -3.42 -15.96 -2.75
CA ARG A 223 -2.37 -15.34 -1.93
C ARG A 223 -2.85 -15.05 -0.51
N LEU A 224 -4.07 -14.56 -0.41
CA LEU A 224 -4.73 -14.31 0.86
C LEU A 224 -4.87 -15.63 1.64
N GLU A 225 -5.38 -16.69 1.02
CA GLU A 225 -5.62 -17.98 1.67
C GLU A 225 -4.31 -18.59 2.17
N ASN A 226 -3.27 -18.56 1.35
CA ASN A 226 -1.93 -19.02 1.71
C ASN A 226 -1.37 -18.24 2.91
N ASN A 227 -1.62 -16.93 3.00
CA ASN A 227 -1.19 -16.10 4.12
C ASN A 227 -1.94 -16.47 5.42
N LEU A 228 -3.27 -16.67 5.35
CA LEU A 228 -4.05 -17.14 6.50
C LEU A 228 -3.51 -18.49 7.00
N ASN A 229 -3.32 -19.45 6.10
CA ASN A 229 -2.81 -20.78 6.45
C ASN A 229 -1.41 -20.70 7.08
N ALA A 230 -0.52 -19.85 6.56
CA ALA A 230 0.80 -19.63 7.14
C ALA A 230 0.72 -19.05 8.57
N GLN A 231 -0.17 -18.08 8.81
CA GLN A 231 -0.36 -17.48 10.13
C GLN A 231 -1.02 -18.44 11.14
N LEU A 232 -2.01 -19.24 10.72
CA LEU A 232 -2.61 -20.28 11.56
C LEU A 232 -1.59 -21.35 11.96
N ASN A 233 -0.72 -21.74 11.01
CA ASN A 233 0.38 -22.65 11.28
C ASN A 233 1.39 -22.06 12.26
N LEU A 234 1.71 -20.76 12.13
CA LEU A 234 2.60 -20.06 13.06
C LEU A 234 2.03 -20.04 14.48
N ILE A 235 0.75 -19.71 14.64
CA ILE A 235 0.05 -19.73 15.94
C ILE A 235 0.12 -21.12 16.57
N THR A 236 -0.12 -22.16 15.78
CA THR A 236 -0.04 -23.55 16.25
C THR A 236 1.38 -23.93 16.68
N ARG A 237 2.40 -23.60 15.88
CA ARG A 237 3.81 -23.85 16.22
C ARG A 237 4.28 -23.09 17.46
N LEU A 238 3.88 -21.82 17.61
CA LEU A 238 4.24 -21.02 18.78
C LEU A 238 3.70 -21.63 20.09
N ARG A 239 2.51 -22.23 20.04
CA ARG A 239 1.95 -22.97 21.18
C ARG A 239 2.77 -24.20 21.56
N GLU A 240 3.29 -24.92 20.58
CA GLU A 240 4.13 -26.11 20.79
C GLU A 240 5.51 -25.74 21.35
N ILE A 241 6.13 -24.67 20.82
CA ILE A 241 7.48 -24.24 21.20
C ILE A 241 7.48 -23.53 22.56
N PHE A 242 6.45 -22.71 22.82
CA PHE A 242 6.33 -21.92 24.04
C PHE A 242 5.07 -22.32 24.81
N PRO A 243 5.05 -23.52 25.43
CA PRO A 243 3.91 -23.95 26.20
C PRO A 243 3.68 -22.96 27.35
N PRO A 244 2.46 -22.44 27.49
CA PRO A 244 2.17 -21.44 28.51
C PRO A 244 2.39 -22.06 29.89
N LYS A 245 3.09 -21.31 30.75
CA LYS A 245 3.45 -21.77 32.09
C LYS A 245 2.40 -21.33 33.09
N MET A 246 1.96 -22.26 33.93
CA MET A 246 1.06 -21.94 35.03
C MET A 246 1.78 -21.07 36.06
N ALA A 247 1.15 -19.97 36.49
CA ALA A 247 1.62 -19.18 37.60
C ALA A 247 1.53 -19.97 38.92
N LYS A 248 2.47 -19.74 39.84
CA LYS A 248 2.43 -20.37 41.17
C LYS A 248 1.23 -19.80 41.95
N SER A 249 0.31 -20.67 42.37
CA SER A 249 -0.81 -20.27 43.23
C SER A 249 -0.31 -19.91 44.64
N SER A 250 -0.65 -18.71 45.10
CA SER A 250 -0.38 -18.22 46.46
C SER A 250 -1.06 -19.11 47.52
N GLU A 251 -2.30 -19.52 47.25
CA GLU A 251 -3.11 -20.39 48.10
C GLU A 251 -2.47 -21.76 48.33
N ILE A 252 -1.89 -22.36 47.27
CA ILE A 252 -1.09 -23.60 47.41
C ILE A 252 0.15 -23.35 48.30
N GLY A 253 0.75 -22.16 48.20
CA GLY A 253 1.88 -21.76 49.05
C GLY A 253 1.51 -21.71 50.53
N GLU A 254 0.34 -21.15 50.86
CA GLU A 254 -0.18 -21.08 52.22
C GLU A 254 -0.54 -22.47 52.78
N LEU A 255 -1.22 -23.30 51.99
CA LEU A 255 -1.55 -24.66 52.37
C LEU A 255 -0.30 -25.50 52.62
N ARG A 256 0.77 -25.31 51.85
CA ARG A 256 2.07 -25.99 52.11
C ARG A 256 2.72 -25.55 53.42
N LYS A 257 2.60 -24.28 53.81
CA LYS A 257 3.07 -23.81 55.14
C LYS A 257 2.27 -24.47 56.26
N LYS A 258 0.95 -24.58 56.08
CA LYS A 258 0.04 -25.24 57.03
C LYS A 258 0.29 -26.75 57.14
N GLU A 259 0.57 -27.42 56.03
CA GLU A 259 0.99 -28.84 56.02
C GLU A 259 2.26 -29.05 56.85
N LYS A 260 3.30 -28.24 56.61
CA LYS A 260 4.56 -28.29 57.37
C LYS A 260 4.34 -28.07 58.86
N LEU A 261 3.48 -27.11 59.23
CA LEU A 261 3.14 -26.86 60.63
C LEU A 261 2.53 -28.10 61.30
N TYR A 262 1.55 -28.75 60.68
CA TYR A 262 0.94 -29.96 61.25
C TYR A 262 1.89 -31.16 61.30
N GLN A 263 2.85 -31.24 60.38
CA GLN A 263 3.94 -32.22 60.46
C GLN A 263 4.84 -31.95 61.68
N THR A 264 5.24 -30.70 61.92
CA THR A 264 6.06 -30.34 63.09
C THR A 264 5.35 -30.56 64.42
N MET A 265 4.00 -30.48 64.44
CA MET A 265 3.19 -30.76 65.62
C MET A 265 2.86 -32.25 65.81
N ASN A 266 3.43 -33.16 65.00
CA ASN A 266 3.10 -34.60 64.99
C ASN A 266 1.59 -34.90 64.85
N GLN A 267 0.88 -34.14 64.00
CA GLN A 267 -0.54 -34.34 63.70
C GLN A 267 -0.73 -34.92 62.28
N PRO A 268 -0.40 -36.21 62.04
CA PRO A 268 -0.31 -36.79 60.70
C PRO A 268 -1.65 -36.77 59.95
N PHE A 269 -2.76 -36.99 60.65
CA PHE A 269 -4.10 -36.97 60.04
C PHE A 269 -4.48 -35.58 59.50
N LYS A 270 -4.16 -34.50 60.24
CA LYS A 270 -4.41 -33.13 59.77
C LYS A 270 -3.48 -32.75 58.63
N ALA A 271 -2.22 -33.16 58.68
CA ALA A 271 -1.28 -32.97 57.58
C ALA A 271 -1.75 -33.68 56.29
N SER A 272 -2.26 -34.92 56.40
CA SER A 272 -2.82 -35.66 55.27
C SER A 272 -4.00 -34.93 54.63
N LYS A 273 -4.98 -34.47 55.43
CA LYS A 273 -6.12 -33.70 54.89
C LYS A 273 -5.68 -32.44 54.13
N VAL A 274 -4.68 -31.72 54.63
CA VAL A 274 -4.15 -30.53 53.94
C VAL A 274 -3.44 -30.92 52.64
N ARG A 275 -2.72 -32.05 52.62
CA ARG A 275 -2.09 -32.57 51.41
C ARG A 275 -3.12 -32.94 50.33
N ASP A 276 -4.23 -33.57 50.71
CA ASP A 276 -5.32 -33.89 49.78
C ASP A 276 -5.94 -32.61 49.21
N GLN A 277 -6.13 -31.59 50.06
CA GLN A 277 -6.57 -30.26 49.62
C GLN A 277 -5.59 -29.64 48.61
N ILE A 278 -4.27 -29.70 48.87
CA ILE A 278 -3.25 -29.20 47.94
C ILE A 278 -3.34 -29.90 46.59
N ASN A 279 -3.51 -31.23 46.58
CA ASN A 279 -3.57 -32.00 45.33
C ASN A 279 -4.83 -31.69 44.53
N ASN A 280 -5.99 -31.63 45.17
CA ASN A 280 -7.24 -31.24 44.53
C ASN A 280 -7.16 -29.84 43.92
N LEU A 281 -6.56 -28.90 44.65
CA LEU A 281 -6.42 -27.50 44.19
C LEU A 281 -5.40 -27.39 43.04
N LYS A 282 -4.32 -28.19 43.04
CA LYS A 282 -3.40 -28.29 41.90
C LYS A 282 -4.10 -28.81 40.65
N GLN A 283 -4.88 -29.88 40.77
CA GLN A 283 -5.59 -30.47 39.64
C GLN A 283 -6.61 -29.48 39.07
N LYS A 284 -7.42 -28.86 39.94
CA LYS A 284 -8.38 -27.84 39.53
C LYS A 284 -7.71 -26.67 38.82
N ASN A 285 -6.63 -26.12 39.38
CA ASN A 285 -5.88 -25.03 38.76
C ASN A 285 -5.27 -25.45 37.41
N GLN A 286 -4.90 -26.72 37.26
CA GLN A 286 -4.38 -27.28 36.00
C GLN A 286 -5.45 -27.36 34.93
N GLU A 287 -6.62 -27.88 35.26
CA GLU A 287 -7.76 -27.96 34.34
C GLU A 287 -8.23 -26.54 33.95
N GLU A 288 -8.39 -25.63 34.90
CA GLU A 288 -8.78 -24.23 34.63
C GLU A 288 -7.76 -23.52 33.75
N PHE A 289 -6.46 -23.73 34.01
CA PHE A 289 -5.39 -23.16 33.20
C PHE A 289 -5.39 -23.71 31.77
N GLN A 290 -5.54 -25.03 31.60
CA GLN A 290 -5.62 -25.66 30.29
C GLN A 290 -6.81 -25.15 29.49
N ASN A 291 -8.00 -25.09 30.12
CA ASN A 291 -9.22 -24.56 29.49
C ASN A 291 -9.05 -23.10 29.07
N LYS A 292 -8.44 -22.27 29.92
CA LYS A 292 -8.18 -20.86 29.60
C LYS A 292 -7.22 -20.71 28.41
N VAL A 293 -6.13 -21.48 28.41
CA VAL A 293 -5.16 -21.49 27.31
C VAL A 293 -5.82 -21.92 25.99
N GLU A 294 -6.66 -22.94 26.04
CA GLU A 294 -7.38 -23.43 24.86
C GLU A 294 -8.38 -22.40 24.34
N LEU A 295 -9.13 -21.75 25.24
CA LEU A 295 -10.05 -20.67 24.88
C LEU A 295 -9.33 -19.47 24.26
N ASP A 296 -8.22 -19.03 24.86
CA ASP A 296 -7.42 -17.91 24.35
C ASP A 296 -6.89 -18.23 22.95
N PHE A 297 -6.42 -19.47 22.74
CA PHE A 297 -5.92 -19.95 21.46
C PHE A 297 -7.01 -19.99 20.39
N GLU A 298 -8.19 -20.52 20.71
CA GLU A 298 -9.31 -20.58 19.78
C GLU A 298 -9.83 -19.17 19.44
N THR A 299 -9.85 -18.28 20.43
CA THR A 299 -10.19 -16.86 20.22
C THR A 299 -9.23 -16.19 19.25
N GLN A 300 -7.92 -16.42 19.39
CA GLN A 300 -6.92 -15.89 18.46
C GLN A 300 -7.12 -16.42 17.03
N LYS A 301 -7.40 -17.71 16.87
CA LYS A 301 -7.72 -18.31 15.56
C LYS A 301 -8.96 -17.68 14.94
N GLN A 302 -10.06 -17.58 15.68
CA GLN A 302 -11.31 -17.00 15.20
C GLN A 302 -11.14 -15.53 14.81
N MET A 303 -10.41 -14.74 15.62
CA MET A 303 -10.10 -13.36 15.26
C MET A 303 -9.32 -13.25 13.96
N LEU A 304 -8.38 -14.18 13.71
CA LEU A 304 -7.60 -14.20 12.48
C LEU A 304 -8.47 -14.54 11.26
N ILE A 305 -9.31 -15.57 11.39
CA ILE A 305 -10.26 -16.00 10.36
C ILE A 305 -11.23 -14.85 10.03
N SER A 306 -11.81 -14.20 11.04
CA SER A 306 -12.74 -13.09 10.82
C SER A 306 -12.09 -11.90 10.09
N LYS A 307 -10.86 -11.51 10.48
CA LYS A 307 -10.10 -10.46 9.77
C LYS A 307 -9.81 -10.85 8.32
N TYR A 308 -9.55 -12.14 8.08
CA TYR A 308 -9.32 -12.67 6.76
C TYR A 308 -10.57 -12.59 5.88
N GLU A 309 -11.72 -13.03 6.39
CA GLU A 309 -13.01 -12.99 5.70
C GLU A 309 -13.39 -11.55 5.32
N GLU A 310 -13.17 -10.59 6.22
CA GLU A 310 -13.38 -9.16 5.94
C GLU A 310 -12.52 -8.69 4.77
N LYS A 311 -11.22 -9.06 4.77
CA LYS A 311 -10.29 -8.70 3.69
C LYS A 311 -10.68 -9.32 2.36
N VAL A 312 -11.12 -10.58 2.35
CA VAL A 312 -11.65 -11.27 1.16
C VAL A 312 -12.89 -10.56 0.63
N ALA A 313 -13.83 -10.20 1.51
CA ALA A 313 -15.05 -9.50 1.11
C ALA A 313 -14.75 -8.15 0.44
N LEU A 314 -13.82 -7.36 1.01
CA LEU A 314 -13.38 -6.09 0.43
C LEU A 314 -12.74 -6.26 -0.94
N LYS A 315 -11.91 -7.29 -1.13
CA LYS A 315 -11.26 -7.58 -2.42
C LYS A 315 -12.26 -8.02 -3.48
N ARG A 316 -13.21 -8.90 -3.14
CA ARG A 316 -14.30 -9.30 -4.05
C ARG A 316 -15.12 -8.10 -4.51
N GLU A 317 -15.50 -7.21 -3.59
CA GLU A 317 -16.23 -5.98 -3.93
C GLU A 317 -15.40 -5.04 -4.83
N TYR A 318 -14.09 -4.94 -4.60
CA TYR A 318 -13.19 -4.18 -5.48
C TYR A 318 -13.20 -4.72 -6.92
N TYR A 319 -12.97 -6.02 -7.13
CA TYR A 319 -12.91 -6.62 -8.46
C TYR A 319 -14.28 -6.61 -9.17
N LYS A 320 -15.37 -6.73 -8.41
CA LYS A 320 -16.74 -6.54 -8.92
C LYS A 320 -16.96 -5.12 -9.45
N ARG A 321 -16.51 -4.09 -8.71
CA ARG A 321 -16.57 -2.69 -9.14
C ARG A 321 -15.70 -2.42 -10.37
N GLN A 322 -14.52 -3.04 -10.45
CA GLN A 322 -13.67 -2.94 -11.64
C GLN A 322 -14.34 -3.57 -12.87
N ALA A 323 -14.87 -4.79 -12.74
CA ALA A 323 -15.60 -5.44 -13.82
C ALA A 323 -16.80 -4.60 -14.31
N TYR A 324 -17.50 -3.94 -13.38
CA TYR A 324 -18.58 -3.01 -13.72
C TYR A 324 -18.08 -1.80 -14.53
N LYS A 325 -16.98 -1.16 -14.11
CA LYS A 325 -16.38 -0.05 -14.86
C LYS A 325 -15.94 -0.46 -16.27
N LEU A 326 -15.33 -1.64 -16.42
CA LEU A 326 -14.94 -2.17 -17.72
C LEU A 326 -16.15 -2.32 -18.66
N LYS A 327 -17.27 -2.85 -18.14
CA LYS A 327 -18.53 -2.97 -18.90
C LYS A 327 -19.10 -1.60 -19.28
N GLN A 328 -19.09 -0.63 -18.39
CA GLN A 328 -19.55 0.73 -18.68
C GLN A 328 -18.71 1.42 -19.76
N THR A 329 -17.38 1.29 -19.69
CA THR A 329 -16.48 1.87 -20.70
C THR A 329 -16.74 1.26 -22.07
N ALA A 330 -16.88 -0.07 -22.15
CA ALA A 330 -17.19 -0.75 -23.40
C ALA A 330 -18.58 -0.35 -23.94
N ALA A 331 -19.59 -0.19 -23.08
CA ALA A 331 -20.91 0.30 -23.50
C ALA A 331 -20.84 1.70 -24.11
N LYS A 332 -20.14 2.65 -23.46
CA LYS A 332 -19.92 4.00 -23.98
C LYS A 332 -19.19 4.01 -25.33
N GLN A 333 -18.20 3.13 -25.49
CA GLN A 333 -17.48 2.99 -26.76
C GLN A 333 -18.39 2.46 -27.87
N ARG A 334 -19.24 1.47 -27.59
CA ARG A 334 -20.24 0.98 -28.56
C ARG A 334 -21.23 2.06 -28.96
N GLU A 335 -21.82 2.76 -27.99
CA GLU A 335 -22.74 3.87 -28.26
C GLU A 335 -22.12 4.97 -29.11
N ALA A 336 -20.81 5.22 -28.98
CA ALA A 336 -20.11 6.19 -29.81
C ALA A 336 -19.96 5.71 -31.26
N VAL A 337 -19.69 4.42 -31.47
CA VAL A 337 -19.64 3.82 -32.82
C VAL A 337 -21.03 3.82 -33.47
N GLU A 338 -22.07 3.44 -32.72
CA GLU A 338 -23.46 3.42 -33.20
C GLU A 338 -23.96 4.83 -33.56
N ARG A 339 -23.65 5.85 -32.74
CA ARG A 339 -23.99 7.25 -33.07
C ARG A 339 -23.29 7.74 -34.35
N ASN A 340 -22.06 7.30 -34.60
CA ASN A 340 -21.35 7.64 -35.84
C ASN A 340 -22.00 6.97 -37.06
N ARG A 341 -22.48 5.73 -36.93
CA ARG A 341 -23.24 4.99 -37.95
C ARG A 341 -24.54 5.72 -38.31
N GLU A 342 -25.32 6.10 -37.31
CA GLU A 342 -26.58 6.83 -37.49
C GLU A 342 -26.34 8.19 -38.16
N SER A 343 -25.33 8.94 -37.71
CA SER A 343 -24.98 10.25 -38.28
C SER A 343 -24.58 10.16 -39.76
N ARG A 344 -23.89 9.08 -40.16
CA ARG A 344 -23.56 8.81 -41.57
C ARG A 344 -24.81 8.43 -42.38
N SER A 345 -25.71 7.60 -41.85
CA SER A 345 -26.95 7.23 -42.57
C SER A 345 -27.87 8.43 -42.86
N VAL A 346 -27.94 9.42 -41.95
CA VAL A 346 -28.75 10.63 -42.15
C VAL A 346 -28.14 11.56 -43.20
N HIS A 347 -26.81 11.60 -43.30
CA HIS A 347 -26.10 12.44 -44.27
C HIS A 347 -26.19 11.92 -45.71
N TYR A 348 -26.24 10.60 -45.90
CA TYR A 348 -26.42 9.99 -47.23
C TYR A 348 -27.90 9.78 -47.63
N GLY A 349 -28.84 9.78 -46.68
CA GLY A 349 -30.28 9.71 -46.96
C GLY A 349 -30.91 11.04 -47.41
N SER A 350 -30.25 12.19 -47.19
CA SER A 350 -30.76 13.53 -47.53
C SER A 350 -30.33 14.07 -48.89
N ASN A 351 -29.45 13.34 -49.60
CA ASN A 351 -28.93 13.70 -50.93
C ASN A 351 -29.42 12.78 -52.07
N LEU A 352 -30.54 12.09 -51.88
CA LEU A 352 -31.21 11.46 -53.02
C LEU A 352 -31.89 12.57 -53.85
N PRO A 353 -31.51 12.78 -55.12
CA PRO A 353 -32.23 13.68 -55.99
C PRO A 353 -33.68 13.20 -56.06
N LYS A 354 -34.62 14.10 -55.80
CA LYS A 354 -36.04 13.83 -56.05
C LYS A 354 -36.18 13.51 -57.54
N LEU A 355 -36.43 12.24 -57.85
CA LEU A 355 -36.86 11.79 -59.17
C LEU A 355 -38.32 12.18 -59.41
#